data_AF-A0A9P7ADP5-F1
#
_entry.id   AF-A0A9P7ADP5-F1
#
_cell.length_a   1.000
_cell.length_b   1.000
_cell.length_c   1.000
_cell.angle_alpha   90.00
_cell.angle_beta   90.00
_cell.angle_gamma   90.00
#
_symmetry.space_group_name_H-M   'P 1'
#
loop_
_entity.id
_entity.type
_entity.pdbx_description
1 polymer ?
#
loop_
_entity_poly.entity_id
_entity_poly.type
_entity_poly.pdbx_seq_one_letter_code
_entity_poly.pdbx_strand_id
1 'polypeptide(L)'
;QWPIFLYAGSDYDVEDPWKGLLRSKILISGFKHVFTSPSLVDKELKATRSGNVYLHGMKSVTKGSLAYIATQVHFALSSSSVFSRTNTVTDSENFYHSILDLLDDPDENEEVTDLLTWWTCRIFPNSSSSQCSISKNSALSKIQERRAALQERVTASN
;
A
#
# COMPACT_ATOMS: atom_id res chain seq x y z
N GLN A 1 -14.84 7.69 -16.22
CA GLN A 1 -13.51 7.76 -16.86
C GLN A 1 -12.50 8.22 -15.83
N TRP A 2 -11.38 7.51 -15.72
CA TRP A 2 -10.37 7.84 -14.73
C TRP A 2 -9.41 8.93 -15.21
N PRO A 3 -8.93 9.77 -14.28
CA PRO A 3 -8.03 10.87 -14.61
C PRO A 3 -6.62 10.35 -14.91
N ILE A 4 -5.95 11.01 -15.86
CA ILE A 4 -4.67 10.55 -16.41
C ILE A 4 -3.53 10.53 -15.39
N PHE A 5 -3.64 11.29 -14.29
CA PHE A 5 -2.63 11.32 -13.24
C PHE A 5 -2.49 9.99 -12.50
N LEU A 6 -3.44 9.04 -12.64
CA LEU A 6 -3.29 7.70 -12.06
C LEU A 6 -2.18 6.90 -12.75
N TYR A 7 -1.93 7.18 -14.04
CA TYR A 7 -1.03 6.40 -14.87
C TYR A 7 0.42 6.85 -14.73
N ALA A 8 1.34 5.89 -14.77
CA ALA A 8 2.77 6.16 -14.80
C ALA A 8 3.11 6.98 -16.05
N GLY A 9 3.77 8.13 -15.84
CA GLY A 9 4.09 9.04 -16.95
C GLY A 9 2.89 9.84 -17.49
N SER A 10 1.71 9.73 -16.87
CA SER A 10 0.48 10.31 -17.39
C SER A 10 0.18 9.86 -18.82
N ASP A 11 0.45 8.58 -19.10
CA ASP A 11 0.26 7.96 -20.42
C ASP A 11 -0.71 6.79 -20.27
N TYR A 12 -1.77 6.79 -21.06
CA TYR A 12 -2.83 5.77 -21.02
C TYR A 12 -2.75 4.93 -22.29
N ASP A 13 -2.51 3.62 -22.11
CA ASP A 13 -2.47 2.66 -23.19
C ASP A 13 -3.86 2.02 -23.37
N VAL A 14 -4.44 2.18 -24.55
CA VAL A 14 -5.79 1.68 -24.86
C VAL A 14 -5.78 0.15 -25.02
N GLU A 15 -4.66 -0.40 -25.48
CA GLU A 15 -4.50 -1.85 -25.69
C GLU A 15 -4.12 -2.57 -24.39
N ASP A 16 -3.56 -1.85 -23.42
CA ASP A 16 -3.23 -2.36 -22.08
C ASP A 16 -3.62 -1.34 -20.99
N PRO A 17 -4.90 -1.32 -20.56
CA PRO A 17 -5.39 -0.36 -19.58
C PRO A 17 -4.75 -0.47 -18.19
N TRP A 18 -4.11 -1.61 -17.86
CA TRP A 18 -3.40 -1.80 -16.60
C TRP A 18 -2.00 -1.19 -16.61
N LYS A 19 -1.46 -0.92 -17.80
CA LYS A 19 -0.11 -0.38 -17.96
C LYS A 19 0.07 0.93 -17.22
N GLY A 20 0.86 0.86 -16.14
CA GLY A 20 1.18 2.02 -15.33
C GLY A 20 0.02 2.54 -14.47
N LEU A 21 -1.14 1.89 -14.48
CA LEU A 21 -2.28 2.26 -13.65
C LEU A 21 -1.90 2.26 -12.17
N LEU A 22 -2.29 3.30 -11.44
CA LEU A 22 -1.97 3.52 -10.02
C LEU A 22 -0.46 3.49 -9.70
N ARG A 23 0.41 3.76 -10.67
CA ARG A 23 1.88 3.79 -10.50
C ARG A 23 2.50 5.16 -10.77
N SER A 24 1.69 6.22 -10.81
CA SER A 24 2.20 7.57 -11.05
C SER A 24 3.05 8.12 -9.90
N LYS A 25 4.00 9.00 -10.25
CA LYS A 25 4.92 9.61 -9.25
C LYS A 25 4.18 10.43 -8.20
N ILE A 26 3.09 11.10 -8.59
CA ILE A 26 2.32 11.94 -7.66
C ILE A 26 1.60 11.10 -6.60
N LEU A 27 1.08 9.92 -6.97
CA LEU A 27 0.52 8.97 -6.02
C LEU A 27 1.58 8.48 -5.05
N ILE A 28 2.78 8.13 -5.53
CA ILE A 28 3.88 7.66 -4.67
C ILE A 28 4.25 8.74 -3.65
N SER A 29 4.39 9.99 -4.09
CA SER A 29 4.69 11.12 -3.21
C SER A 29 3.55 11.35 -2.20
N GLY A 30 2.30 11.35 -2.65
CA GLY A 30 1.13 11.50 -1.77
C GLY A 30 1.06 10.41 -0.71
N PHE A 31 1.24 9.15 -1.12
CA PHE A 31 1.26 8.01 -0.19
C PHE A 31 2.36 8.17 0.86
N LYS A 32 3.58 8.55 0.44
CA LYS A 32 4.66 8.80 1.37
C LYS A 32 4.34 9.94 2.33
N HIS A 33 3.81 11.06 1.87
CA HIS A 33 3.51 12.17 2.78
C HIS A 33 2.39 11.87 3.78
N VAL A 34 1.38 11.10 3.37
CA VAL A 34 0.22 10.76 4.21
C VAL A 34 0.52 9.61 5.17
N PHE A 35 1.08 8.52 4.64
CA PHE A 35 1.27 7.29 5.40
C PHE A 35 2.68 7.15 5.96
N THR A 36 3.70 7.73 5.33
CA THR A 36 5.07 7.73 5.86
C THR A 36 5.37 9.01 6.64
N SER A 37 6.14 8.89 7.72
CA SER A 37 6.59 10.07 8.46
C SER A 37 7.59 10.85 7.62
N PRO A 38 7.62 12.20 7.72
CA PRO A 38 8.64 13.02 7.06
C PRO A 38 10.08 12.52 7.29
N SER A 39 10.33 11.92 8.46
CA SER A 39 11.64 11.35 8.85
C SER A 39 12.12 10.15 8.02
N LEU A 40 11.28 9.56 7.16
CA LEU A 40 11.70 8.49 6.24
C LEU A 40 11.94 9.00 4.80
N VAL A 41 11.48 10.22 4.51
CA VAL A 41 11.51 10.84 3.18
C VAL A 41 12.77 11.71 3.02
N ASP A 42 13.27 12.31 4.10
CA ASP A 42 14.52 13.05 4.11
C ASP A 42 15.67 12.29 4.78
N LYS A 43 16.82 12.23 4.10
CA LYS A 43 18.10 11.71 4.62
C LYS A 43 18.73 12.62 5.69
N GLU A 44 17.94 13.42 6.40
CA GLU A 44 18.44 14.33 7.43
C GLU A 44 17.98 13.89 8.82
N LEU A 45 18.96 13.43 9.60
CA LEU A 45 18.81 12.97 10.97
C LEU A 45 18.42 14.14 11.88
N LYS A 46 17.12 14.45 12.02
CA LYS A 46 16.61 15.28 13.12
C LYS A 46 15.10 15.15 13.30
N ALA A 47 14.65 14.09 13.96
CA ALA A 47 13.33 14.09 14.61
C ALA A 47 13.22 13.06 15.75
N THR A 48 12.81 13.54 16.92
CA THR A 48 12.60 12.81 18.19
C THR A 48 11.24 12.09 18.26
N ARG A 49 10.60 11.80 17.13
CA ARG A 49 9.33 11.06 17.11
C ARG A 49 9.39 9.93 16.09
N SER A 50 9.18 8.71 16.56
CA SER A 50 8.93 7.55 15.71
C SER A 50 7.81 7.88 14.72
N GLY A 51 8.03 7.55 13.46
CA GLY A 51 7.09 7.84 12.39
C GLY A 51 5.78 7.07 12.57
N ASN A 52 4.65 7.66 12.13
CA ASN A 52 3.32 7.05 12.28
C ASN A 52 3.21 5.65 11.64
N VAL A 53 4.03 5.30 10.64
CA VAL A 53 4.14 3.92 10.11
C VAL A 53 4.57 2.92 11.19
N TYR A 54 5.57 3.29 11.99
CA TYR A 54 6.07 2.45 13.07
C TYR A 54 5.06 2.37 14.22
N LEU A 55 4.30 3.45 14.46
CA LEU A 55 3.21 3.47 15.45
C LEU A 55 1.97 2.67 15.02
N HIS A 56 1.73 2.47 13.72
CA HIS A 56 0.54 1.74 13.23
C HIS A 56 0.81 0.35 12.64
N GLY A 57 2.06 -0.16 12.66
CA GLY A 57 2.35 -1.56 12.31
C GLY A 57 1.99 -1.95 10.86
N MET A 58 1.84 -0.97 9.97
CA MET A 58 1.46 -1.19 8.58
C MET A 58 2.67 -1.76 7.82
N LYS A 59 2.66 -3.07 7.54
CA LYS A 59 3.78 -3.81 6.91
C LYS A 59 3.67 -3.91 5.39
N SER A 60 2.50 -3.62 4.84
CA SER A 60 2.18 -3.68 3.42
C SER A 60 1.16 -2.61 3.04
N VAL A 61 1.16 -2.25 1.77
CA VAL A 61 0.13 -1.38 1.19
C VAL A 61 -1.15 -2.19 1.04
N THR A 62 -2.30 -1.58 1.34
CA THR A 62 -3.63 -2.20 1.20
C THR A 62 -4.41 -1.54 0.06
N LYS A 63 -5.38 -2.26 -0.52
CA LYS A 63 -6.28 -1.73 -1.57
C LYS A 63 -6.93 -0.41 -1.14
N GLY A 64 -7.51 -0.39 0.07
CA GLY A 64 -8.12 0.80 0.66
C GLY A 64 -7.15 1.97 0.85
N SER A 65 -5.91 1.71 1.28
CA SER A 65 -4.90 2.78 1.40
C SER A 65 -4.53 3.38 0.04
N LEU A 66 -4.51 2.58 -1.02
CA LEU A 66 -4.20 3.04 -2.37
C LEU A 66 -5.34 3.85 -2.97
N ALA A 67 -6.59 3.36 -2.86
CA ALA A 67 -7.79 4.07 -3.26
C ALA A 67 -7.93 5.41 -2.52
N TYR A 68 -7.60 5.43 -1.22
CA TYR A 68 -7.60 6.64 -0.42
C TYR A 68 -6.61 7.68 -0.96
N ILE A 69 -5.36 7.31 -1.23
CA ILE A 69 -4.38 8.26 -1.79
C ILE A 69 -4.78 8.76 -3.16
N ALA A 70 -5.28 7.89 -4.04
CA ALA A 70 -5.77 8.32 -5.34
C ALA A 70 -6.86 9.38 -5.20
N THR A 71 -7.78 9.19 -4.26
CA THR A 71 -8.86 10.14 -3.96
C THR A 71 -8.32 11.45 -3.37
N GLN A 72 -7.37 11.39 -2.44
CA GLN A 72 -6.75 12.58 -1.85
C GLN A 72 -5.99 13.41 -2.91
N VAL A 73 -5.26 12.75 -3.80
CA VAL A 73 -4.55 13.43 -4.90
C VAL A 73 -5.54 14.00 -5.91
N HIS A 74 -6.59 13.25 -6.27
CA HIS A 74 -7.65 13.75 -7.15
C HIS A 74 -8.28 15.03 -6.58
N PHE A 75 -8.60 15.04 -5.29
CA PHE A 75 -9.13 16.22 -4.61
C PHE A 75 -8.14 17.39 -4.62
N ALA A 76 -6.87 17.14 -4.28
CA ALA A 76 -5.83 18.17 -4.26
C ALA A 76 -5.54 18.79 -5.64
N LEU A 77 -5.76 18.03 -6.72
CA LEU A 77 -5.65 18.50 -8.10
C LEU A 77 -6.94 19.13 -8.63
N SER A 78 -8.07 18.92 -7.95
CA SER A 78 -9.33 19.54 -8.33
C SER A 78 -9.33 21.01 -7.94
N SER A 79 -9.98 21.86 -8.74
CA SER A 79 -10.19 23.28 -8.40
C SER A 79 -11.23 23.51 -7.29
N SER A 80 -11.67 22.43 -6.63
CA SER A 80 -12.72 22.47 -5.61
C SER A 80 -12.10 22.73 -4.24
N SER A 81 -12.57 23.78 -3.57
CA SER A 81 -12.10 24.15 -2.22
C SER A 81 -12.86 23.43 -1.10
N VAL A 82 -13.88 22.63 -1.41
CA VAL A 82 -14.78 22.02 -0.42
C VAL A 82 -15.11 20.57 -0.77
N PHE A 83 -14.92 19.67 0.21
CA PHE A 83 -15.44 18.31 0.17
C PHE A 83 -16.96 18.37 0.37
N SER A 84 -17.74 18.23 -0.70
CA SER A 84 -19.21 18.27 -0.63
C SER A 84 -19.80 16.99 -1.18
N ARG A 85 -20.66 16.33 -0.40
CA ARG A 85 -21.39 15.10 -0.81
C ARG A 85 -22.40 15.35 -1.94
N THR A 86 -22.74 16.60 -2.20
CA THR A 86 -23.74 16.99 -3.21
C THR A 86 -23.15 17.65 -4.45
N ASN A 87 -21.83 17.91 -4.48
CA ASN A 87 -21.20 18.46 -5.67
C ASN A 87 -20.82 17.34 -6.63
N THR A 88 -21.62 17.20 -7.69
CA THR A 88 -21.32 16.42 -8.90
C THR A 88 -20.01 16.83 -9.61
N VAL A 89 -19.36 17.92 -9.17
CA VAL A 89 -18.08 18.43 -9.69
C VAL A 89 -16.87 17.76 -9.03
N THR A 90 -17.03 17.14 -7.85
CA THR A 90 -15.93 16.41 -7.19
C THR A 90 -16.50 15.17 -6.54
N ASP A 91 -16.88 14.22 -7.38
CA ASP A 91 -17.44 12.94 -6.99
C ASP A 91 -16.36 12.00 -6.40
N SER A 92 -15.75 12.44 -5.29
CA SER A 92 -14.66 11.75 -4.62
C SER A 92 -15.09 10.42 -4.02
N GLU A 93 -16.35 10.31 -3.58
CA GLU A 93 -16.95 9.08 -3.06
C GLU A 93 -17.08 8.03 -4.18
N ASN A 94 -17.69 8.37 -5.33
CA ASN A 94 -17.77 7.39 -6.41
C ASN A 94 -16.39 7.15 -7.05
N PHE A 95 -15.49 8.13 -7.06
CA PHE A 95 -14.11 7.89 -7.50
C PHE A 95 -13.40 6.86 -6.63
N TYR A 96 -13.49 7.01 -5.30
CA TYR A 96 -12.95 6.05 -4.34
C TYR A 96 -13.55 4.66 -4.53
N HIS A 97 -14.89 4.55 -4.59
CA HIS A 97 -15.56 3.28 -4.80
C HIS A 97 -15.19 2.66 -6.15
N SER A 98 -15.11 3.44 -7.24
CA SER A 98 -14.72 2.89 -8.55
C SER A 98 -13.33 2.25 -8.54
N ILE A 99 -12.36 2.84 -7.82
CA ILE A 99 -11.02 2.27 -7.68
C ILE A 99 -11.09 1.00 -6.82
N LEU A 100 -11.84 1.03 -5.72
CA LEU A 100 -12.01 -0.17 -4.89
C LEU A 100 -12.69 -1.30 -5.66
N ASP A 101 -13.72 -1.02 -6.46
CA ASP A 101 -14.42 -2.00 -7.26
C ASP A 101 -13.45 -2.72 -8.21
N LEU A 102 -12.55 -2.00 -8.89
CA LEU A 102 -11.48 -2.63 -9.69
C LEU A 102 -10.53 -3.45 -8.82
N LEU A 103 -10.08 -2.90 -7.68
CA LEU A 103 -9.11 -3.58 -6.83
C LEU A 103 -9.68 -4.82 -6.15
N ASP A 104 -11.00 -4.88 -5.94
CA ASP A 104 -11.73 -6.02 -5.34
C ASP A 104 -12.33 -6.97 -6.38
N ASP A 105 -12.19 -6.67 -7.67
CA ASP A 105 -12.58 -7.58 -8.75
C ASP A 105 -11.76 -8.88 -8.69
N PRO A 106 -12.39 -10.05 -8.55
CA PRO A 106 -11.68 -11.32 -8.53
C PRO A 106 -10.96 -11.63 -9.85
N ASP A 107 -11.45 -11.12 -10.98
CA ASP A 107 -10.88 -11.38 -12.31
C ASP A 107 -9.55 -10.62 -12.51
N GLU A 108 -9.32 -9.55 -11.74
CA GLU A 108 -8.13 -8.69 -11.80
C GLU A 108 -7.11 -8.97 -10.68
N ASN A 109 -7.30 -10.08 -9.95
CA ASN A 109 -6.55 -10.34 -8.72
C ASN A 109 -5.04 -10.56 -8.95
N GLU A 110 -4.62 -11.01 -10.13
CA GLU A 110 -3.21 -11.20 -10.48
C GLU A 110 -2.50 -9.83 -10.59
N GLU A 111 -3.10 -8.91 -11.34
CA GLU A 111 -2.65 -7.54 -11.57
C GLU A 111 -2.66 -6.73 -10.27
N VAL A 112 -3.72 -6.88 -9.47
CA VAL A 112 -3.84 -6.24 -8.16
C VAL A 112 -2.75 -6.76 -7.21
N THR A 113 -2.46 -8.06 -7.22
CA THR A 113 -1.41 -8.64 -6.37
C THR A 113 -0.02 -8.14 -6.77
N ASP A 114 0.27 -8.06 -8.07
CA ASP A 114 1.52 -7.47 -8.58
C ASP A 114 1.62 -5.99 -8.17
N LEU A 115 0.54 -5.22 -8.35
CA LEU A 115 0.47 -3.81 -7.96
C LEU A 115 0.76 -3.61 -6.46
N LEU A 116 0.10 -4.37 -5.58
CA LEU A 116 0.31 -4.26 -4.13
C LEU A 116 1.72 -4.68 -3.72
N THR A 117 2.29 -5.68 -4.38
CA THR A 117 3.67 -6.13 -4.15
C THR A 117 4.66 -5.04 -4.56
N TRP A 118 4.49 -4.48 -5.76
CA TRP A 118 5.28 -3.36 -6.26
C TRP A 118 5.24 -2.15 -5.31
N TRP A 119 4.05 -1.78 -4.84
CA TRP A 119 3.85 -0.69 -3.88
C TRP A 119 4.52 -0.98 -2.53
N THR A 120 4.36 -2.19 -2.00
CA THR A 120 4.96 -2.60 -0.72
C THR A 120 6.47 -2.54 -0.78
N CYS A 121 7.11 -3.04 -1.85
CA CYS A 121 8.55 -2.93 -2.04
C CYS A 121 9.04 -1.48 -2.15
N ARG A 122 8.26 -0.60 -2.79
CA ARG A 122 8.61 0.81 -3.00
C ARG A 122 8.53 1.64 -1.71
N ILE A 123 7.51 1.39 -0.89
CA ILE A 123 7.24 2.16 0.32
C ILE A 123 7.99 1.60 1.53
N PHE A 124 8.18 0.28 1.59
CA PHE A 124 8.84 -0.40 2.70
C PHE A 124 10.04 -1.24 2.20
N PRO A 125 11.17 -0.61 1.81
CA PRO A 125 12.35 -1.35 1.32
C PRO A 125 12.93 -2.35 2.34
N ASN A 126 12.63 -2.15 3.62
CA ASN A 126 13.10 -3.00 4.70
C ASN A 126 12.13 -4.16 5.02
N SER A 127 10.85 -4.08 4.63
CA SER A 127 9.92 -5.22 4.78
C SER A 127 10.22 -6.34 3.77
N SER A 128 10.82 -6.01 2.62
CA SER A 128 11.28 -6.99 1.62
C SER A 128 12.38 -7.92 2.11
N SER A 129 13.14 -7.56 3.16
CA SER A 129 14.10 -8.49 3.79
C SER A 129 13.43 -9.68 4.47
N SER A 130 12.12 -9.58 4.77
CA SER A 130 11.33 -10.62 5.43
C SER A 130 10.32 -11.29 4.49
N GLN A 131 10.02 -10.67 3.34
CA GLN A 131 9.02 -11.17 2.39
C GLN A 131 9.63 -11.88 1.19
N CYS A 132 10.91 -11.63 0.88
CA CYS A 132 11.72 -12.47 0.00
C CYS A 132 12.69 -13.28 0.88
N SER A 133 12.37 -14.56 1.07
CA SER A 133 12.93 -15.48 2.08
C SER A 133 12.45 -15.21 3.52
N ILE A 134 11.53 -16.05 3.99
CA ILE A 134 11.53 -16.43 5.40
C ILE A 134 12.91 -17.04 5.63
N SER A 135 13.84 -16.27 6.20
CA SER A 135 15.11 -16.81 6.64
C SER A 135 14.79 -17.98 7.57
N LYS A 136 15.27 -19.17 7.19
CA LYS A 136 15.16 -20.44 7.94
C LYS A 136 15.69 -20.33 9.38
N ASN A 137 16.32 -19.19 9.72
CA ASN A 137 16.93 -18.89 11.02
C ASN A 137 16.20 -17.78 11.80
N SER A 138 15.02 -17.34 11.36
CA SER A 138 14.21 -16.35 12.09
C SER A 138 13.88 -16.85 13.51
N ALA A 139 13.90 -15.94 14.49
CA ALA A 139 13.51 -16.23 15.87
C ALA A 139 12.14 -16.91 15.95
N LEU A 140 11.23 -16.61 15.01
CA LEU A 140 9.91 -17.21 14.94
C LEU A 140 9.96 -18.72 14.61
N SER A 141 10.86 -19.13 13.69
CA SER A 141 11.10 -20.55 13.36
C SER A 141 11.63 -21.32 14.57
N LYS A 142 12.60 -20.73 15.30
CA LYS A 142 13.15 -21.33 16.53
C LYS A 142 12.12 -21.42 17.66
N ILE A 143 11.20 -20.45 17.76
CA ILE A 143 10.11 -20.48 18.74
C ILE A 143 9.09 -21.56 18.39
N GLN A 144 8.75 -21.75 17.12
CA GLN A 144 7.83 -22.79 16.66
C GLN A 144 8.43 -24.20 16.85
N GLU A 145 9.70 -24.39 16.50
CA GLU A 145 10.43 -25.66 16.71
C GLU A 145 10.48 -26.03 18.21
N ARG A 146 10.75 -25.06 19.08
CA ARG A 146 10.73 -25.29 20.54
C ARG A 146 9.35 -25.67 21.06
N ARG A 147 8.26 -25.12 20.49
CA ARG A 147 6.88 -25.49 20.87
C ARG A 147 6.52 -26.89 20.40
N ALA A 148 6.90 -27.27 19.19
CA ALA A 148 6.67 -28.60 18.65
C ALA A 148 7.40 -29.68 19.49
N ALA A 149 8.68 -29.45 19.82
CA ALA A 149 9.45 -30.38 20.66
C ALA A 149 8.89 -30.53 22.08
N LEU A 150 8.29 -29.47 22.64
CA LEU A 150 7.61 -29.55 23.95
C LEU A 150 6.29 -30.32 23.86
N GLN A 151 5.53 -30.15 22.78
CA GLN A 151 4.30 -30.91 22.57
C GLN A 151 4.60 -32.40 22.38
N GLU A 152 5.62 -32.76 21.59
CA GLU A 152 6.04 -34.15 21.40
C GLU A 152 6.48 -34.83 22.71
N ARG A 153 7.19 -34.09 23.57
CA ARG A 153 7.59 -34.60 24.90
C ARG A 153 6.41 -34.79 25.84
N VAL A 154 5.40 -33.93 25.76
CA VAL A 154 4.17 -34.06 26.55
C VAL A 154 3.32 -35.23 26.05
N THR A 155 3.26 -35.45 24.74
CA THR A 155 2.54 -36.60 24.16
C THR A 155 3.26 -37.94 24.35
N ALA A 156 4.58 -37.94 24.46
CA ALA A 156 5.38 -39.16 24.71
C ALA A 156 5.43 -39.58 26.20
N SER A 157 4.96 -38.72 27.11
CA SER A 157 4.93 -38.97 28.55
C SER A 157 3.53 -39.33 29.08
N ASN A 158 2.53 -39.44 28.21
CA ASN A 158 1.19 -39.97 28.47
C ASN A 158 1.02 -41.31 27.75
#